data_AF-A0A345U6D9-F1
#
_entry.id   AF-A0A345U6D9-F1
#
_cell.length_a   1.000
_cell.length_b   1.000
_cell.length_c   1.000
_cell.angle_alpha   90.00
_cell.angle_beta   90.00
_cell.angle_gamma   90.00
#
_symmetry.space_group_name_H-M   'P 1'
#
loop_
_entity.id
_entity.type
_entity.pdbx_description
1 polymer ?
#
loop_
_entity_poly.entity_id
_entity_poly.type
_entity_poly.pdbx_seq_one_letter_code
_entity_poly.pdbx_strand_id
1 'polypeptide(L)' 'MAVPKKRTSKSKCKSRKAKWKHKAYDAYKKSMSLGKSVITGKANSFIYIQQAQENS' A
#
# COMPACT_ATOMS: atom_id res chain seq x y z
N MET A 1 10.43 -1.93 -35.92
CA MET A 1 10.19 -1.67 -34.47
C MET A 1 10.41 -0.19 -34.18
N ALA A 2 9.55 0.44 -33.38
CA ALA A 2 9.72 1.87 -33.06
C ALA A 2 10.83 2.06 -32.02
N VAL A 3 11.77 2.97 -32.31
CA VAL A 3 12.86 3.35 -31.39
C VAL A 3 12.73 4.82 -30.98
N PRO A 4 13.02 5.17 -29.72
CA PRO A 4 12.97 6.55 -29.29
C PRO A 4 14.07 7.36 -29.97
N LYS A 5 13.69 8.40 -30.71
CA LYS A 5 14.65 9.27 -31.39
C LYS A 5 15.53 10.06 -30.41
N LYS A 6 15.00 10.39 -29.22
CA LYS A 6 15.67 11.14 -28.16
C LYS A 6 15.30 10.60 -26.79
N ARG A 7 16.22 10.76 -25.82
CA ARG A 7 15.97 10.39 -24.43
C ARG A 7 14.87 11.27 -23.84
N THR A 8 14.01 10.68 -23.01
CA THR A 8 13.04 11.45 -22.22
C THR A 8 13.75 12.38 -21.22
N SER A 9 13.23 13.60 -21.04
CA SER A 9 13.76 14.55 -20.05
C SER A 9 13.79 13.97 -18.62
N LYS A 10 14.73 14.46 -17.80
CA LYS A 10 14.87 14.03 -16.40
C LYS A 10 13.56 14.19 -15.63
N SER A 11 12.85 15.31 -15.83
CA SER A 11 11.56 15.59 -15.18
C SER A 11 10.49 14.52 -15.51
N LYS A 12 10.31 14.20 -16.80
CA LYS A 12 9.29 13.23 -17.25
C LYS A 12 9.65 11.79 -16.88
N CYS A 13 10.94 11.47 -16.69
CA CYS A 13 11.37 10.20 -16.10
C CYS A 13 11.05 10.13 -14.60
N LYS A 14 11.38 11.18 -13.83
CA LYS A 14 11.11 11.26 -12.39
C LYS A 14 9.60 11.22 -12.07
N SER A 15 8.78 11.95 -12.82
CA SER A 15 7.31 11.95 -12.66
C SER A 15 6.72 10.54 -12.83
N ARG A 16 7.14 9.79 -13.86
CA ARG A 16 6.72 8.40 -14.05
C ARG A 16 7.14 7.49 -12.88
N LYS A 17 8.37 7.65 -12.37
CA LYS A 17 8.85 6.91 -11.20
C LYS A 17 8.05 7.25 -9.94
N ALA A 18 7.69 8.52 -9.74
CA ALA A 18 6.85 8.94 -8.62
C ALA A 18 5.46 8.30 -8.69
N LYS A 19 4.83 8.27 -9.87
CA LYS A 19 3.55 7.57 -10.08
C LYS A 19 3.63 6.08 -9.76
N TRP A 20 4.73 5.42 -10.12
CA TRP A 20 4.95 4.02 -9.75
C TRP A 20 5.06 3.82 -8.23
N LYS A 21 5.84 4.67 -7.55
CA LYS A 21 5.95 4.65 -6.07
C LYS A 21 4.64 4.96 -5.36
N HIS A 22 3.81 5.82 -5.92
CA HIS A 22 2.52 6.20 -5.32
C HIS A 22 1.56 5.02 -5.16
N LYS A 23 1.63 4.01 -6.05
CA LYS A 23 0.83 2.79 -5.92
C LYS A 23 1.11 2.05 -4.60
N ALA A 24 2.36 2.03 -4.15
CA ALA A 24 2.73 1.43 -2.87
C ALA A 24 2.17 2.23 -1.70
N TYR A 25 2.14 3.57 -1.81
CA TYR A 25 1.52 4.43 -0.81
C TYR A 25 0.02 4.18 -0.66
N ASP A 26 -0.69 3.94 -1.76
CA ASP A 26 -2.11 3.58 -1.73
C ASP A 26 -2.37 2.23 -1.05
N ALA A 27 -1.51 1.24 -1.30
CA ALA A 27 -1.57 -0.04 -0.59
C ALA A 27 -1.29 0.12 0.92
N TYR A 28 -0.27 0.91 1.28
CA TYR A 28 0.07 1.23 2.67
C TYR A 28 -1.11 1.84 3.43
N LYS A 29 -1.80 2.84 2.86
CA LYS A 29 -2.95 3.48 3.52
C LYS A 29 -4.03 2.48 3.93
N LYS A 30 -4.36 1.53 3.03
CA LYS A 30 -5.37 0.49 3.28
C LYS A 30 -4.89 -0.48 4.37
N SER A 31 -3.66 -0.98 4.24
CA SER A 31 -3.08 -1.92 5.21
C SER A 31 -2.97 -1.31 6.61
N MET A 32 -2.53 -0.04 6.71
CA MET A 32 -2.41 0.65 8.00
C MET A 32 -3.78 0.85 8.67
N SER A 33 -4.80 1.25 7.91
CA SER A 33 -6.17 1.35 8.41
C SER A 33 -6.69 0.00 8.92
N LEU A 34 -6.42 -1.07 8.19
CA LEU A 34 -6.83 -2.42 8.56
C LEU A 34 -6.12 -2.90 9.84
N GLY A 35 -4.80 -2.72 9.94
CA GLY A 35 -4.03 -3.10 11.12
C GLY A 35 -4.50 -2.39 12.39
N LYS A 36 -4.78 -1.08 12.31
CA LYS A 36 -5.38 -0.33 13.43
C LYS A 36 -6.74 -0.91 13.83
N SER A 37 -7.58 -1.23 12.84
CA SER A 37 -8.91 -1.80 13.09
C SER A 37 -8.82 -3.15 13.82
N VAL A 38 -7.88 -4.01 13.43
CA VAL A 38 -7.64 -5.31 14.07
C VAL A 38 -7.20 -5.14 15.51
N ILE A 39 -6.22 -4.26 15.78
CA ILE A 39 -5.69 -4.03 17.14
C ILE A 39 -6.78 -3.54 18.09
N THR A 40 -7.68 -2.67 17.62
CA THR A 40 -8.75 -2.12 18.49
C THR A 40 -9.85 -3.10 18.84
N GLY A 41 -10.01 -4.20 18.10
CA GLY A 41 -11.06 -5.22 18.35
C GLY A 41 -12.52 -4.74 18.21
N LYS A 42 -12.76 -3.50 17.77
CA LYS A 42 -14.11 -2.91 17.66
C LYS A 42 -14.81 -3.20 16.32
N ALA A 43 -14.11 -3.81 15.37
CA ALA A 43 -14.63 -4.04 14.03
C ALA A 43 -15.42 -5.35 13.96
N ASN A 44 -16.71 -5.24 13.64
CA ASN A 44 -17.62 -6.38 13.56
C ASN A 44 -17.68 -7.05 12.17
N SER A 45 -17.06 -6.45 11.14
CA SER A 45 -17.18 -6.88 9.75
C SER A 45 -16.04 -7.77 9.24
N PHE A 46 -14.92 -7.87 9.97
CA PHE A 46 -13.75 -8.66 9.57
C PHE A 46 -13.36 -9.62 10.68
N ILE A 47 -13.36 -10.92 10.38
CA ILE A 47 -12.97 -11.97 11.32
C ILE A 47 -11.47 -12.20 11.19
N TYR A 48 -10.71 -11.75 12.19
CA TYR A 48 -9.32 -12.13 12.37
C TYR A 48 -9.26 -13.30 13.34
N ILE A 49 -8.60 -14.41 12.97
CA ILE A 49 -8.42 -15.56 13.87
C ILE A 49 -7.40 -15.15 14.93
N GLN A 50 -7.90 -14.55 16.01
CA GLN A 50 -7.11 -14.32 17.21
C GLN A 50 -7.11 -15.65 17.96
N GLN A 51 -5.99 -16.37 17.96
CA GLN A 51 -5.83 -17.45 18.93
C GLN A 51 -6.06 -16.83 20.30
N ALA A 52 -7.07 -17.33 21.00
CA ALA A 52 -7.41 -16.87 22.33
C ALA A 52 -6.12 -16.90 23.15
N GLN A 53 -5.67 -15.73 23.61
CA GLN A 53 -4.68 -15.70 24.68
C GLN A 53 -5.40 -16.36 25.86
N GLU A 54 -4.97 -17.56 26.24
CA GLU A 54 -5.27 -18.11 27.55
C GLU A 54 -4.77 -17.07 28.56
N ASN A 55 -5.70 -16.29 29.11
CA ASN A 55 -5.42 -15.38 30.20
C ASN A 55 -4.99 -16.26 31.40
N SER A 56 -3.71 -16.21 31.75
CA SER A 56 -3.21 -16.63 33.07
C SER A 56 -3.42 -15.51 34.08
#